data_AF-A0A4U5JGK9-F1
#
_entry.id   AF-A0A4U5JGK9-F1
#
_cell.length_a   1.000
_cell.length_b   1.000
_cell.length_c   1.000
_cell.angle_alpha   90.00
_cell.angle_beta   90.00
_cell.angle_gamma   90.00
#
_symmetry.space_group_name_H-M   'P 1'
#
loop_
_entity.id
_entity.type
_entity.pdbx_description
1 polymer ?
#
loop_
_entity_poly.entity_id
_entity_poly.type
_entity_poly.pdbx_seq_one_letter_code
_entity_poly.pdbx_strand_id
1 'polypeptide(L)'
;MSDRDDGYQFYPEDFENGNDPTQRELDPAPLIIVACLGVGLVLFLADPLVDPITVSGTAVELGVLAAVVFAVGLFVGSGIYIRKGKRRLGLVHAAGSLGWLLLVVGTAFSNRTALVAGGGVLLLGALSLVVMTWRST
;
A
#
# COMPACT_ATOMS: atom_id res chain seq x y z
N MET A 1 12.55 -36.70 -38.90
CA MET A 1 12.93 -35.36 -38.40
C MET A 1 12.22 -34.37 -39.31
N SER A 2 11.04 -33.87 -38.94
CA SER A 2 10.33 -32.87 -39.75
C SER A 2 10.57 -31.49 -39.14
N ASP A 3 11.12 -30.59 -39.94
CA ASP A 3 11.17 -29.16 -39.67
C ASP A 3 9.77 -28.66 -39.29
N ARG A 4 9.70 -27.94 -38.16
CA ARG A 4 8.53 -27.15 -37.81
C ARG A 4 8.82 -25.74 -38.31
N ASP A 5 8.22 -25.38 -39.45
CA ASP A 5 8.00 -24.00 -39.82
C ASP A 5 7.07 -23.37 -38.77
N ASP A 6 7.64 -22.70 -37.78
CA ASP A 6 6.95 -21.82 -36.84
C ASP A 6 6.70 -20.45 -37.49
N GLY A 7 6.06 -20.48 -38.66
CA GLY A 7 5.53 -19.28 -39.30
C GLY A 7 4.47 -18.66 -38.39
N TYR A 8 4.73 -17.44 -37.92
CA TYR A 8 3.73 -16.66 -37.18
C TYR A 8 2.49 -16.47 -38.06
N GLN A 9 1.44 -17.25 -37.75
CA GLN A 9 0.18 -17.21 -38.45
C GLN A 9 -0.74 -16.26 -37.70
N PHE A 10 -1.11 -15.16 -38.36
CA PHE A 10 -2.04 -14.18 -37.82
C PHE A 10 -3.42 -14.81 -37.66
N TYR A 11 -3.85 -15.01 -36.41
CA TYR A 11 -5.21 -15.42 -36.09
C TYR A 11 -6.03 -14.20 -35.65
N PRO A 12 -7.12 -13.83 -36.36
CA PRO A 12 -7.99 -12.72 -35.95
C PRO A 12 -8.52 -12.88 -34.51
N GLU A 13 -8.65 -14.12 -34.06
CA GLU A 13 -9.15 -14.47 -32.72
C GLU A 13 -8.19 -14.08 -31.58
N ASP A 14 -6.93 -13.75 -31.88
CA ASP A 14 -5.98 -13.20 -30.90
C ASP A 14 -6.37 -11.77 -30.48
N PHE A 15 -7.14 -11.06 -31.32
CA PHE A 15 -7.68 -9.72 -31.03
C PHE A 15 -9.11 -9.77 -30.49
N GLU A 16 -9.88 -10.82 -30.80
CA GLU A 16 -11.25 -11.00 -30.29
C GLU A 16 -11.26 -11.59 -28.87
N ASN A 17 -10.29 -12.45 -28.54
CA ASN A 17 -10.00 -12.90 -27.17
C ASN A 17 -9.02 -11.97 -26.43
N GLY A 18 -8.70 -10.82 -27.04
CA GLY A 18 -7.92 -9.78 -26.42
C GLY A 18 -8.69 -9.28 -25.20
N ASN A 19 -8.25 -9.67 -24.00
CA ASN A 19 -8.64 -9.04 -22.75
C ASN A 19 -8.59 -7.54 -22.94
N ASP A 20 -9.75 -6.92 -23.18
CA ASP A 20 -9.87 -5.48 -23.24
C ASP A 20 -9.27 -4.94 -21.93
N PRO A 21 -8.18 -4.17 -21.97
CA PRO A 21 -7.52 -3.71 -20.75
C PRO A 21 -8.47 -2.87 -19.88
N THR A 22 -9.57 -2.37 -20.44
CA THR A 22 -10.62 -1.65 -19.71
C THR A 22 -11.62 -2.57 -18.99
N GLN A 23 -11.64 -3.87 -19.27
CA GLN A 23 -12.54 -4.86 -18.65
C GLN A 23 -11.92 -5.61 -17.45
N ARG A 24 -10.69 -5.28 -17.03
CA ARG A 24 -10.16 -5.80 -15.77
C ARG A 24 -10.99 -5.26 -14.61
N GLU A 25 -11.74 -6.13 -13.94
CA GLU A 25 -12.29 -5.82 -12.61
C GLU A 25 -11.16 -5.33 -11.71
N LEU A 26 -11.22 -4.04 -11.36
CA LEU A 26 -10.26 -3.43 -10.45
C LEU A 26 -10.39 -4.10 -9.08
N ASP A 27 -9.31 -4.69 -8.58
CA ASP A 27 -9.31 -5.18 -7.20
C ASP A 27 -9.43 -3.94 -6.26
N PRO A 28 -10.50 -3.81 -5.47
CA PRO A 28 -10.71 -2.65 -4.61
C PRO A 28 -9.62 -2.49 -3.55
N ALA A 29 -8.96 -3.59 -3.12
CA ALA A 29 -7.93 -3.50 -2.09
C ALA A 29 -6.72 -2.65 -2.51
N PRO A 30 -5.99 -2.97 -3.61
CA PRO A 30 -4.89 -2.14 -4.07
C PRO A 30 -5.36 -0.75 -4.50
N LEU A 31 -6.56 -0.61 -5.07
CA LEU A 31 -7.10 0.69 -5.45
C LEU A 31 -7.21 1.64 -4.24
N ILE A 32 -7.81 1.18 -3.14
CA ILE A 32 -7.95 1.98 -1.90
C ILE A 32 -6.58 2.31 -1.32
N ILE A 33 -5.67 1.34 -1.25
CA ILE A 33 -4.32 1.56 -0.70
C ILE A 33 -3.58 2.62 -1.51
N VAL A 34 -3.59 2.51 -2.84
CA VAL A 34 -2.89 3.46 -3.73
C VAL A 34 -3.56 4.84 -3.72
N ALA A 35 -4.88 4.91 -3.67
CA ALA A 35 -5.60 6.17 -3.54
C ALA A 35 -5.24 6.88 -2.22
N CYS A 36 -5.27 6.16 -1.09
CA CYS A 36 -4.85 6.70 0.20
C CYS A 36 -3.37 7.09 0.22
N LEU A 37 -2.49 6.33 -0.43
CA LEU A 37 -1.08 6.69 -0.60
C LEU A 37 -0.94 7.99 -1.40
N GLY A 38 -1.66 8.14 -2.51
CA GLY A 38 -1.66 9.35 -3.33
C GLY A 38 -2.12 10.58 -2.54
N VAL A 39 -3.23 10.45 -1.81
CA VAL A 39 -3.72 11.52 -0.93
C VAL A 39 -2.70 11.83 0.18
N GLY A 40 -2.15 10.80 0.84
CA GLY A 40 -1.12 10.98 1.86
C GLY A 40 0.12 11.69 1.32
N LEU A 41 0.58 11.32 0.13
CA LEU A 41 1.71 11.99 -0.52
C LEU A 41 1.42 13.46 -0.80
N VAL A 42 0.23 13.78 -1.31
CA VAL A 42 -0.20 15.18 -1.53
C VAL A 42 -0.20 15.96 -0.21
N LEU A 43 -0.76 15.38 0.86
CA LEU A 43 -0.78 16.01 2.19
C LEU A 43 0.64 16.23 2.73
N PHE A 44 1.52 15.23 2.61
CA PHE A 44 2.91 15.33 3.06
C PHE A 44 3.69 16.40 2.28
N LEU A 45 3.49 16.50 0.97
CA LEU A 45 4.14 17.53 0.15
C LEU A 45 3.58 18.93 0.41
N ALA A 46 2.31 19.03 0.82
CA ALA A 46 1.67 20.29 1.18
C ALA A 46 1.99 20.76 2.61
N ASP A 47 2.47 19.87 3.48
CA ASP A 47 2.81 20.15 4.88
C ASP A 47 3.64 21.44 5.10
N PRO A 48 4.74 21.73 4.36
CA PRO A 48 5.50 22.97 4.57
C PRO A 48 4.76 24.25 4.12
N LEU A 49 3.61 24.13 3.45
CA LEU A 49 2.83 25.24 2.92
C LEU A 49 1.61 25.58 3.80
N VAL A 50 1.29 24.75 4.79
CA VAL A 50 0.05 24.83 5.56
C VAL A 50 0.36 24.85 7.05
N ASP A 51 -0.24 25.78 7.79
CA ASP A 51 -0.10 25.82 9.24
C ASP A 51 -0.69 24.56 9.90
N PRO A 52 -0.10 24.06 10.99
CA PRO A 52 -0.62 22.90 11.72
C PRO A 52 -2.08 23.09 12.13
N ILE A 53 -2.89 22.04 11.92
CA ILE A 53 -4.31 22.04 12.30
C ILE A 53 -4.46 21.66 13.78
N THR A 54 -5.29 22.39 14.52
CA THR A 54 -5.56 22.05 15.92
C THR A 54 -6.69 21.04 16.02
N VAL A 55 -6.41 19.87 16.60
CA VAL A 55 -7.39 18.81 16.88
C VAL A 55 -7.41 18.55 18.37
N SER A 56 -8.54 18.82 19.04
CA SER A 56 -8.70 18.63 20.49
C SER A 56 -7.61 19.29 21.35
N GLY A 57 -7.08 20.45 20.91
CA GLY A 57 -6.04 21.20 21.62
C GLY A 57 -4.61 20.76 21.30
N THR A 58 -4.42 19.77 20.43
CA THR A 58 -3.09 19.36 19.93
C THR A 58 -2.89 19.90 18.51
N ALA A 59 -1.76 20.57 18.28
CA ALA A 59 -1.36 20.96 16.93
C ALA A 59 -0.87 19.71 16.18
N VAL A 60 -1.52 19.40 15.05
CA VAL A 60 -1.24 18.24 14.22
C VAL A 60 -0.74 18.73 12.87
N GLU A 61 0.49 18.36 12.54
CA GLU A 61 1.10 18.63 11.24
C GLU A 61 0.38 17.83 10.14
N LEU A 62 0.33 18.38 8.92
CA LEU A 62 -0.26 17.73 7.76
C LEU A 62 0.49 16.43 7.42
N GLY A 63 1.79 16.36 7.69
CA GLY A 63 2.60 15.15 7.57
C GLY A 63 2.12 14.01 8.49
N VAL A 64 1.64 14.34 9.69
CA VAL A 64 1.02 13.35 10.59
C VAL A 64 -0.32 12.88 10.02
N LEU A 65 -1.11 13.79 9.45
CA LEU A 65 -2.38 13.44 8.80
C LEU A 65 -2.16 12.55 7.56
N ALA A 66 -1.11 12.82 6.78
CA ALA A 66 -0.70 11.97 5.66
C ALA A 66 -0.45 10.52 6.09
N ALA A 67 0.31 10.34 7.18
CA ALA A 67 0.57 9.03 7.75
C ALA A 67 -0.71 8.33 8.24
N VAL A 68 -1.66 9.08 8.84
CA VAL A 68 -2.97 8.54 9.23
C VAL A 68 -3.76 8.06 8.02
N VAL A 69 -3.87 8.88 6.96
CA VAL A 69 -4.61 8.52 5.74
C VAL A 69 -4.03 7.25 5.12
N PHE A 70 -2.70 7.15 5.03
CA PHE A 70 -2.06 5.96 4.49
C PHE A 70 -2.29 4.72 5.38
N ALA A 71 -2.20 4.87 6.70
CA ALA A 71 -2.47 3.79 7.65
C ALA A 71 -3.91 3.23 7.52
N VAL A 72 -4.89 4.12 7.32
CA VAL A 72 -6.29 3.75 7.08
C VAL A 72 -6.42 2.96 5.77
N GLY A 73 -5.80 3.41 4.69
CA GLY A 73 -5.80 2.68 3.42
C GLY A 73 -5.25 1.26 3.55
N LEU A 74 -4.12 1.10 4.26
CA LEU A 74 -3.54 -0.21 4.57
C LEU A 74 -4.47 -1.08 5.42
N PHE A 75 -5.15 -0.50 6.42
CA PHE A 75 -6.09 -1.24 7.28
C PHE A 75 -7.31 -1.74 6.49
N VAL A 76 -7.92 -0.86 5.70
CA VAL A 76 -9.07 -1.21 4.86
C VAL A 76 -8.68 -2.26 3.83
N GLY A 77 -7.57 -2.06 3.12
CA GLY A 77 -7.03 -3.02 2.15
C GLY A 77 -6.72 -4.37 2.79
N SER A 78 -6.14 -4.38 3.98
CA SER A 78 -5.92 -5.60 4.77
C SER A 78 -7.22 -6.37 5.01
N GLY A 79 -8.25 -5.67 5.50
CA GLY A 79 -9.57 -6.26 5.74
C GLY A 79 -10.20 -6.83 4.47
N ILE A 80 -10.00 -6.21 3.30
CA ILE A 80 -10.48 -6.75 2.02
C ILE A 80 -9.69 -8.00 1.63
N TYR A 81 -8.35 -7.99 1.74
CA TYR A 81 -7.53 -9.17 1.45
C TYR A 81 -7.89 -10.38 2.32
N ILE A 82 -8.10 -10.17 3.62
CA ILE A 82 -8.50 -11.24 4.54
C ILE A 82 -9.86 -11.81 4.14
N ARG A 83 -10.84 -10.95 3.81
CA ARG A 83 -12.17 -11.39 3.33
C ARG A 83 -12.10 -12.18 2.02
N LYS A 84 -11.15 -11.86 1.14
CA LYS A 84 -10.89 -12.59 -0.12
C LYS A 84 -10.05 -13.87 0.07
N GLY A 85 -9.80 -14.31 1.30
CA GLY A 85 -8.97 -15.49 1.59
C GLY A 85 -7.46 -15.28 1.43
N LYS A 86 -7.02 -14.09 1.00
CA LYS A 86 -5.61 -13.74 0.80
C LYS A 86 -4.94 -13.32 2.13
N ARG A 87 -4.96 -14.21 3.12
CA ARG A 87 -4.52 -13.93 4.51
C ARG A 87 -3.10 -13.35 4.62
N ARG A 88 -2.15 -13.91 3.87
CA ARG A 88 -0.74 -13.44 3.91
C ARG A 88 -0.61 -11.98 3.48
N LEU A 89 -1.27 -11.59 2.37
CA LEU A 89 -1.30 -10.20 1.92
C LEU A 89 -2.00 -9.30 2.95
N GLY A 90 -3.13 -9.77 3.50
CA GLY A 90 -3.84 -9.06 4.55
C GLY A 90 -2.99 -8.78 5.78
N LEU A 91 -2.26 -9.78 6.28
CA LEU A 91 -1.39 -9.64 7.46
C LEU A 91 -0.24 -8.65 7.23
N VAL A 92 0.37 -8.65 6.03
CA VAL A 92 1.42 -7.67 5.67
C VAL A 92 0.88 -6.25 5.74
N HIS A 93 -0.31 -6.00 5.18
CA HIS A 93 -0.93 -4.66 5.21
C HIS A 93 -1.40 -4.27 6.60
N ALA A 94 -1.87 -5.23 7.42
CA ALA A 94 -2.20 -4.97 8.81
C ALA A 94 -0.97 -4.56 9.62
N ALA A 95 0.16 -5.26 9.44
CA ALA A 95 1.42 -4.90 10.08
C ALA A 95 1.91 -3.52 9.61
N GLY A 96 1.83 -3.25 8.30
CA GLY A 96 2.12 -1.92 7.75
C GLY A 96 1.26 -0.83 8.38
N SER A 97 -0.06 -1.04 8.44
CA SER A 97 -1.01 -0.11 9.08
C SER A 97 -0.65 0.16 10.55
N LEU A 98 -0.37 -0.89 11.32
CA LEU A 98 0.05 -0.77 12.71
C LEU A 98 1.37 0.01 12.86
N GLY A 99 2.36 -0.27 12.00
CA GLY A 99 3.62 0.46 11.98
C GLY A 99 3.43 1.96 11.74
N TRP A 100 2.59 2.33 10.78
CA TRP A 100 2.25 3.73 10.51
C TRP A 100 1.47 4.38 11.66
N LEU A 101 0.51 3.70 12.28
CA LEU A 101 -0.20 4.21 13.46
C LEU A 101 0.75 4.46 14.64
N LEU A 102 1.71 3.57 14.85
CA LEU A 102 2.74 3.77 15.88
C LEU A 102 3.62 4.99 15.59
N LEU A 103 3.97 5.24 14.32
CA LEU A 103 4.67 6.47 13.93
C LEU A 103 3.82 7.72 14.15
N VAL A 104 2.52 7.67 13.83
CA VAL A 104 1.57 8.77 14.11
C VAL A 104 1.54 9.07 15.61
N VAL A 105 1.36 8.06 16.45
CA VAL A 105 1.36 8.24 17.91
C VAL A 105 2.70 8.76 18.40
N GLY A 106 3.80 8.24 17.85
CA GLY A 106 5.15 8.65 18.19
C GLY A 106 5.46 10.10 17.87
N THR A 107 5.03 10.56 16.70
CA THR A 107 5.22 11.95 16.23
C THR A 107 4.28 12.91 16.94
N ALA A 108 2.98 12.68 16.89
CA ALA A 108 1.95 13.58 17.42
C ALA A 108 2.07 13.80 18.94
N PHE A 109 2.52 12.79 19.68
CA PHE A 109 2.64 12.84 21.15
C PHE A 109 4.08 12.81 21.65
N SER A 110 5.08 12.99 20.78
CA SER A 110 6.51 12.91 21.14
C SER A 110 6.89 11.61 21.87
N ASN A 111 6.27 10.48 21.52
CA ASN A 111 6.48 9.19 22.18
C ASN A 111 7.60 8.39 21.49
N ARG A 112 8.81 8.43 22.06
CA ARG A 112 9.98 7.72 21.54
C ARG A 112 9.78 6.21 21.40
N THR A 113 9.10 5.57 22.34
CA THR A 113 8.87 4.12 22.30
C THR A 113 7.98 3.75 21.11
N ALA A 114 6.93 4.54 20.86
CA ALA A 114 6.04 4.33 19.71
C ALA A 114 6.78 4.55 18.38
N LEU A 115 7.66 5.57 18.29
CA LEU A 115 8.51 5.78 17.11
C LEU A 115 9.42 4.58 16.82
N VAL A 116 10.13 4.07 17.84
CA VAL A 116 11.04 2.93 17.69
C VAL A 116 10.27 1.66 17.32
N ALA A 117 9.15 1.39 17.99
CA ALA A 117 8.32 0.24 17.69
C ALA A 117 7.73 0.32 16.28
N GLY A 118 7.19 1.48 15.88
CA GLY A 118 6.63 1.70 14.55
C GLY A 118 7.67 1.54 13.45
N GLY A 119 8.82 2.21 13.60
CA GLY A 119 9.95 2.06 12.70
C GLY A 119 10.44 0.61 12.60
N GLY A 120 10.55 -0.08 13.74
CA GLY A 120 10.91 -1.50 13.79
C GLY A 120 9.93 -2.39 13.03
N VAL A 121 8.61 -2.21 13.23
CA VAL A 121 7.57 -2.96 12.50
C VAL A 121 7.69 -2.75 10.99
N LEU A 122 7.86 -1.50 10.55
CA LEU A 122 7.97 -1.18 9.12
C LEU A 122 9.24 -1.75 8.49
N LEU A 123 10.39 -1.64 9.18
CA LEU A 123 11.66 -2.19 8.72
C LEU A 123 11.60 -3.72 8.61
N LEU A 124 11.06 -4.39 9.62
CA LEU A 124 10.90 -5.85 9.60
C LEU A 124 9.93 -6.29 8.49
N GLY A 125 8.84 -5.53 8.29
CA GLY A 125 7.88 -5.79 7.21
C GLY A 125 8.51 -5.64 5.82
N ALA A 126 9.26 -4.56 5.59
CA ALA A 126 9.97 -4.31 4.33
C ALA A 126 11.05 -5.39 4.07
N LEU A 127 11.86 -5.72 5.07
CA LEU A 127 12.88 -6.77 4.96
C LEU A 127 12.24 -8.13 4.62
N SER A 128 11.13 -8.46 5.28
CA SER A 128 10.39 -9.69 5.01
C SER A 128 9.90 -9.76 3.56
N LEU A 129 9.41 -8.65 3.00
CA LEU A 129 8.99 -8.57 1.60
C LEU A 129 10.16 -8.76 0.62
N VAL A 130 11.30 -8.12 0.89
CA VAL A 130 12.51 -8.29 0.08
C VAL A 130 12.97 -9.74 0.09
N VAL A 131 13.07 -10.36 1.27
CA VAL A 131 13.48 -11.78 1.41
C VAL A 131 12.49 -12.72 0.70
N MET A 132 11.18 -12.45 0.80
CA MET A 132 10.17 -13.25 0.12
C MET A 132 10.26 -13.15 -1.40
N THR A 133 10.55 -11.96 -1.93
CA THR A 133 10.68 -11.71 -3.38
C THR A 133 11.96 -12.34 -3.93
N TRP A 134 13.06 -12.27 -3.18
CA TRP A 134 14.33 -12.85 -3.60
C TRP A 134 14.27 -14.38 -3.65
N ARG A 135 13.58 -15.02 -2.71
CA ARG A 135 13.38 -16.47 -2.69
C ARG A 135 12.44 -17.00 -3.77
N SER A 136 11.71 -16.14 -4.45
CA SER A 136 10.79 -16.51 -5.55
C SER A 136 11.40 -16.36 -6.95
N THR A 137 12.64 -15.88 -7.05
CA THR A 137 13.42 -15.78 -8.30
C THR A 137 14.49 -16.86 -8.31
#